data_AF-A0A530Y9Z4-F1
#
_entry.id   AF-A0A530Y9Z4-F1
#
_cell.length_a   1.000
_cell.length_b   1.000
_cell.length_c   1.000
_cell.angle_alpha   90.00
_cell.angle_beta   90.00
_cell.angle_gamma   90.00
#
_symmetry.space_group_name_H-M   'P 1'
#
loop_
_entity.id
_entity.type
_entity.pdbx_description
1 polymer ?
#
loop_
_entity_poly.entity_id
_entity_poly.type
_entity_poly.pdbx_seq_one_letter_code
_entity_poly.pdbx_strand_id
1 'polypeptide(L)'
;VFGSAPPESLSSFIGEIFATGRGWTLIIVGHAIGFVFAAVVLCTTVVAFPLLLDRDVGAYEAIHTSVRVVLANPIVMAVWGLIVAVALIIGSLPVFAGLAVVLPILGHATWHVYRKVVESPASTRPAD
;
A
#
# COMPACT_ATOMS: atom_id res chain seq x y z
N VAL A 1 4.38 -12.97 23.22
CA VAL A 1 3.92 -14.23 22.56
C VAL A 1 5.03 -15.27 22.53
N PHE A 2 6.29 -14.88 22.28
CA PHE A 2 7.47 -15.66 22.65
C PHE A 2 8.18 -15.05 23.87
N GLY A 3 8.99 -15.85 24.57
CA GLY A 3 9.81 -15.41 25.71
C GLY A 3 11.09 -14.69 25.26
N SER A 4 12.00 -14.41 26.19
CA SER A 4 13.28 -13.73 25.93
C SER A 4 14.40 -14.66 25.44
N ALA A 5 14.19 -15.97 25.46
CA ALA A 5 15.18 -16.94 24.99
C ALA A 5 15.16 -17.00 23.45
N PRO A 6 16.31 -16.83 22.77
CA PRO A 6 16.39 -16.99 21.32
C PRO A 6 16.15 -18.46 20.93
N PRO A 7 15.60 -18.72 19.73
CA PRO A 7 15.46 -20.08 19.24
C PRO A 7 16.82 -20.77 19.10
N GLU A 8 16.89 -22.03 19.52
CA GLU A 8 18.15 -22.79 19.49
C GLU A 8 18.68 -23.03 18.07
N SER A 9 17.79 -23.02 17.06
CA SER A 9 18.15 -23.17 15.65
C SER A 9 17.06 -22.61 14.73
N LEU A 10 17.43 -22.30 13.47
CA LEU A 10 16.50 -21.83 12.44
C LEU A 10 15.39 -22.85 12.13
N SER A 11 15.71 -24.14 12.12
CA SER A 11 14.73 -25.21 11.89
C SER A 11 13.73 -25.32 13.04
N SER A 12 14.19 -25.22 14.30
CA SER A 12 13.31 -25.18 15.47
C SER A 12 12.37 -23.98 15.40
N PHE A 13 12.89 -22.80 15.05
CA PHE A 13 12.09 -21.59 14.90
C PHE A 13 10.99 -21.70 13.82
N ILE A 14 11.34 -22.23 12.64
CA ILE A 14 10.37 -22.46 11.56
C ILE A 14 9.29 -23.43 12.03
N GLY A 15 9.68 -24.51 12.71
CA GLY A 15 8.75 -25.45 13.33
C GLY A 15 7.82 -24.77 14.34
N GLU A 16 8.36 -23.93 15.22
CA GLU A 16 7.59 -23.18 16.21
C GLU A 16 6.58 -22.22 15.55
N ILE A 17 6.98 -21.51 14.49
CA ILE A 17 6.10 -20.58 13.78
C ILE A 17 4.92 -21.30 13.13
N PHE A 18 5.19 -22.37 12.38
CA PHE A 18 4.17 -23.01 11.54
C PHE A 18 3.39 -24.13 12.24
N ALA A 19 3.97 -24.79 13.26
CA ALA A 19 3.33 -25.93 13.92
C ALA A 19 2.64 -25.56 15.25
N THR A 20 2.81 -24.35 15.78
CA THR A 20 2.25 -23.97 17.09
C THR A 20 1.19 -22.88 17.00
N GLY A 21 0.19 -22.93 17.90
CA GLY A 21 -0.84 -21.89 17.98
C GLY A 21 -0.29 -20.49 18.29
N ARG A 22 0.83 -20.40 19.03
CA ARG A 22 1.51 -19.12 19.31
C ARG A 22 2.14 -18.53 18.04
N GLY A 23 2.77 -19.36 17.22
CA GLY A 23 3.33 -18.98 15.93
C GLY A 23 2.26 -18.45 14.98
N TRP A 24 1.13 -19.16 14.86
CA TRP A 24 -0.02 -18.70 14.08
C TRP A 24 -0.62 -17.39 14.60
N THR A 25 -0.72 -17.23 15.93
CA THR A 25 -1.18 -15.97 16.53
C THR A 25 -0.29 -14.80 16.08
N LEU A 26 1.03 -14.99 16.04
CA LEU A 26 1.95 -13.96 15.58
C LEU A 26 1.83 -13.67 14.09
N ILE A 27 1.70 -14.70 13.25
CA ILE A 27 1.47 -14.50 11.81
C ILE A 27 0.21 -13.67 11.60
N ILE A 28 -0.91 -14.08 12.19
CA ILE A 28 -2.22 -13.44 11.95
C ILE A 28 -2.24 -12.02 12.51
N VAL A 29 -1.84 -11.83 13.77
CA VAL A 29 -1.86 -10.51 14.41
C VAL A 29 -0.86 -9.57 13.74
N GLY A 30 0.35 -10.07 13.41
CA GLY A 30 1.36 -9.29 12.71
C GLY A 30 0.88 -8.82 11.34
N HIS A 31 0.30 -9.72 10.54
CA HIS A 31 -0.27 -9.36 9.25
C HIS A 31 -1.48 -8.43 9.38
N ALA A 32 -2.33 -8.61 10.40
CA ALA A 32 -3.47 -7.72 10.64
C ALA A 32 -3.03 -6.28 10.95
N ILE A 33 -2.03 -6.11 11.82
CA ILE A 33 -1.45 -4.80 12.14
C ILE A 33 -0.82 -4.17 10.88
N GLY A 34 -0.02 -4.96 10.15
CA GLY A 34 0.59 -4.51 8.89
C GLY A 34 -0.44 -4.12 7.83
N PHE A 35 -1.54 -4.86 7.73
CA PHE A 35 -2.65 -4.57 6.82
C PHE A 35 -3.34 -3.25 7.18
N VAL A 36 -3.62 -3.00 8.47
CA VAL A 36 -4.18 -1.73 8.93
C VAL A 36 -3.25 -0.56 8.59
N PHE A 37 -1.94 -0.72 8.84
CA PHE A 37 -0.96 0.29 8.48
C PHE A 37 -0.92 0.55 6.97
N ALA A 38 -0.89 -0.49 6.15
CA ALA A 38 -0.91 -0.39 4.70
C ALA A 38 -2.19 0.29 4.20
N ALA A 39 -3.35 -0.02 4.78
CA ALA A 39 -4.62 0.62 4.43
C ALA A 39 -4.59 2.12 4.75
N VAL A 40 -4.09 2.52 5.93
CA VAL A 40 -3.94 3.94 6.30
C VAL A 40 -3.01 4.67 5.33
N VAL A 41 -1.86 4.07 4.99
CA VAL A 41 -0.91 4.64 4.03
C VAL A 41 -1.56 4.77 2.65
N LEU A 42 -2.25 3.73 2.17
CA LEU A 42 -2.96 3.77 0.89
C LEU A 42 -3.98 4.91 0.85
N CYS A 43 -4.85 4.99 1.87
CA CYS A 43 -5.86 6.04 1.99
C CYS A 43 -5.27 7.45 1.96
N THR A 44 -4.12 7.65 2.60
CA THR A 44 -3.53 8.98 2.77
C THR A 44 -2.60 9.40 1.64
N THR A 45 -2.01 8.45 0.89
CA THR A 45 -0.91 8.76 -0.03
C THR A 45 -1.13 8.39 -1.50
N VAL A 46 -2.11 7.55 -1.84
CA VAL A 46 -2.26 6.97 -3.19
C VAL A 46 -2.28 8.01 -4.31
N VAL A 47 -2.83 9.19 -4.05
CA VAL A 47 -2.82 10.33 -4.99
C VAL A 47 -2.16 11.59 -4.42
N ALA A 48 -1.68 11.57 -3.17
CA ALA A 48 -1.13 12.77 -2.53
C ALA A 48 0.17 13.23 -3.21
N PHE A 49 1.11 12.30 -3.44
CA PHE A 49 2.37 12.63 -4.11
C PHE A 49 2.20 13.14 -5.55
N PRO A 50 1.48 12.46 -6.45
CA PRO A 50 1.29 12.98 -7.80
C PRO A 50 0.56 14.33 -7.79
N LEU A 51 -0.41 14.54 -6.89
CA LEU A 51 -1.10 15.82 -6.75
C LEU A 51 -0.17 16.95 -6.28
N LEU A 52 0.74 16.68 -5.33
CA LEU A 52 1.75 17.65 -4.87
C LEU A 52 2.79 17.98 -5.96
N LEU A 53 3.05 17.05 -6.87
CA LEU A 53 3.98 17.28 -7.99
C LEU A 53 3.31 17.97 -9.18
N ASP A 54 2.03 17.68 -9.42
CA ASP A 54 1.26 18.22 -10.53
C ASP A 54 0.70 19.62 -10.23
N ARG A 55 0.36 19.90 -8.96
CA ARG A 55 -0.31 21.14 -8.56
C ARG A 55 0.37 21.77 -7.36
N ASP A 56 0.33 23.10 -7.32
CA ASP A 56 0.84 23.89 -6.20
C ASP A 56 -0.17 23.88 -5.03
N VAL A 57 -0.26 22.73 -4.34
CA VAL A 57 -1.13 22.51 -3.19
C VAL A 57 -0.33 22.06 -1.96
N GLY A 58 -0.87 22.32 -0.77
CA GLY A 58 -0.26 21.88 0.49
C GLY A 58 -0.49 20.39 0.78
N ALA A 59 0.35 19.81 1.64
CA ALA A 59 0.26 18.42 2.06
C ALA A 59 -1.11 18.04 2.68
N TYR A 60 -1.71 18.96 3.43
CA TYR A 60 -3.04 18.75 4.02
C TYR A 60 -4.11 18.51 2.94
N GLU A 61 -4.19 19.38 1.94
CA GLU A 61 -5.14 19.25 0.83
C GLU A 61 -4.88 17.99 0.01
N ALA A 62 -3.61 17.62 -0.17
CA ALA A 62 -3.24 16.41 -0.89
C ALA A 62 -3.72 15.13 -0.17
N ILE A 63 -3.50 15.03 1.15
CA ILE A 63 -3.96 13.91 1.97
C ILE A 63 -5.50 13.88 2.02
N HIS A 64 -6.15 15.02 2.23
CA HIS A 64 -7.59 15.13 2.26
C HIS A 64 -8.23 14.69 0.94
N THR A 65 -7.64 15.09 -0.19
CA THR A 65 -8.05 14.65 -1.52
C THR A 65 -7.86 13.13 -1.69
N SER A 66 -6.74 12.58 -1.22
CA SER A 66 -6.48 11.15 -1.25
C SER A 66 -7.54 10.34 -0.49
N VAL A 67 -7.86 10.75 0.73
CA VAL A 67 -8.90 10.11 1.53
C VAL A 67 -10.25 10.18 0.80
N ARG A 68 -10.60 11.34 0.23
CA ARG A 68 -11.85 11.49 -0.53
C ARG A 68 -11.91 10.58 -1.75
N VAL A 69 -10.81 10.45 -2.50
CA VAL A 69 -10.70 9.56 -3.66
C VAL A 69 -10.93 8.10 -3.26
N VAL A 70 -10.32 7.67 -2.14
CA VAL A 70 -10.49 6.30 -1.64
C VAL A 70 -11.90 6.04 -1.12
N LEU A 71 -12.50 6.98 -0.38
CA LEU A 71 -13.88 6.84 0.10
C LEU A 71 -14.91 6.85 -1.04
N ALA A 72 -14.66 7.59 -2.13
CA ALA A 72 -15.53 7.62 -3.30
C ALA A 72 -15.40 6.37 -4.18
N ASN A 73 -14.23 5.69 -4.16
CA ASN A 73 -13.93 4.54 -5.02
C ASN A 73 -13.29 3.39 -4.23
N PRO A 74 -13.91 2.87 -3.16
CA PRO A 74 -13.25 1.98 -2.21
C PRO A 74 -12.82 0.65 -2.84
N ILE A 75 -13.66 0.07 -3.71
CA ILE A 75 -13.36 -1.20 -4.37
C ILE A 75 -12.18 -1.04 -5.34
N VAL A 76 -12.21 0.00 -6.18
CA VAL A 76 -11.14 0.27 -7.16
C VAL A 76 -9.81 0.52 -6.45
N MET A 77 -9.84 1.30 -5.37
CA MET A 77 -8.64 1.61 -4.59
C MET A 77 -8.13 0.41 -3.80
N ALA A 78 -9.00 -0.45 -3.28
CA ALA A 78 -8.61 -1.71 -2.66
C ALA A 78 -7.92 -2.65 -3.66
N VAL A 79 -8.48 -2.79 -4.87
CA VAL A 79 -7.86 -3.56 -5.96
C VAL A 79 -6.51 -2.98 -6.35
N TRP A 80 -6.40 -1.64 -6.45
CA TRP A 80 -5.13 -0.97 -6.72
C TRP A 80 -4.09 -1.25 -5.62
N GLY A 81 -4.49 -1.12 -4.35
CA GLY A 81 -3.63 -1.45 -3.21
C GLY A 81 -3.16 -2.91 -3.22
N LEU A 82 -4.03 -3.85 -3.63
CA LEU A 82 -3.67 -5.25 -3.80
C LEU A 82 -2.65 -5.44 -4.94
N ILE A 83 -2.83 -4.77 -6.08
CA ILE A 83 -1.86 -4.78 -7.19
C ILE A 83 -0.49 -4.28 -6.71
N VAL A 84 -0.45 -3.17 -5.98
CA VAL A 84 0.78 -2.64 -5.39
C VAL A 84 1.42 -3.66 -4.45
N ALA A 85 0.66 -4.23 -3.52
CA ALA A 85 1.17 -5.22 -2.57
C ALA A 85 1.76 -6.46 -3.25
N VAL A 86 1.05 -7.04 -4.22
CA VAL A 86 1.51 -8.22 -4.97
C VAL A 86 2.75 -7.89 -5.80
N ALA A 87 2.77 -6.74 -6.48
CA ALA A 87 3.93 -6.31 -7.27
C ALA A 87 5.16 -6.10 -6.39
N LEU A 88 5.01 -5.52 -5.20
CA LEU A 88 6.10 -5.35 -4.23
C LEU A 88 6.61 -6.68 -3.69
N ILE A 89 5.72 -7.65 -3.42
CA ILE A 89 6.12 -9.00 -3.01
C ILE A 89 6.95 -9.65 -4.13
N ILE A 90 6.43 -9.66 -5.36
CA ILE A 90 7.12 -10.25 -6.52
C ILE A 90 8.46 -9.56 -6.78
N GLY A 91 8.49 -8.22 -6.74
CA GLY A 91 9.72 -7.45 -6.95
C GLY A 91 10.77 -7.62 -5.85
N SER A 92 10.34 -7.99 -4.64
CA SER A 92 11.23 -8.26 -3.50
C SER A 92 11.87 -9.65 -3.54
N LEU A 93 11.21 -10.64 -4.17
CA LEU A 93 11.71 -12.02 -4.26
C LEU A 93 13.15 -12.15 -4.80
N PRO A 94 13.56 -11.46 -5.89
CA PRO A 94 14.94 -11.50 -6.39
C PRO A 94 15.87 -10.60 -5.55
N VAL A 95 15.92 -10.81 -4.24
CA VAL A 95 16.76 -10.07 -3.28
C VAL A 95 16.60 -8.55 -3.47
N PHE A 96 15.35 -8.09 -3.60
CA PHE A 96 14.97 -6.68 -3.83
C PHE A 96 15.42 -6.05 -5.15
N ALA A 97 16.19 -6.73 -6.01
CA ALA A 97 16.64 -6.19 -7.30
C ALA A 97 15.47 -5.91 -8.24
N GLY A 98 14.39 -6.69 -8.16
CA GLY A 98 13.18 -6.52 -8.98
C GLY A 98 12.43 -5.23 -8.69
N LEU A 99 12.63 -4.62 -7.51
CA LEU A 99 12.04 -3.32 -7.18
C LEU A 99 12.52 -2.20 -8.08
N ALA A 100 13.74 -2.31 -8.65
CA ALA A 100 14.25 -1.34 -9.64
C ALA A 100 13.36 -1.26 -10.89
N VAL A 101 12.63 -2.33 -11.22
CA VAL A 101 11.68 -2.38 -12.34
C VAL A 101 10.26 -2.11 -11.88
N VAL A 102 9.85 -2.70 -10.74
CA VAL A 102 8.48 -2.57 -10.22
C VAL A 102 8.16 -1.13 -9.82
N LEU A 103 9.08 -0.43 -9.14
CA LEU A 103 8.82 0.93 -8.65
C LEU A 103 8.57 1.95 -9.79
N PRO A 104 9.37 2.00 -10.87
CA PRO A 104 9.04 2.85 -12.02
C PRO A 104 7.68 2.55 -12.65
N ILE A 105 7.34 1.26 -12.82
CA ILE A 105 6.07 0.84 -13.39
C ILE A 105 4.90 1.29 -12.51
N LEU A 106 5.00 1.06 -11.19
CA LEU A 106 3.98 1.49 -10.24
C LEU A 106 3.86 3.01 -10.18
N GLY A 107 4.98 3.75 -10.26
CA GLY A 107 4.96 5.21 -10.34
C GLY A 107 4.18 5.72 -11.56
N HIS A 108 4.53 5.20 -12.75
CA HIS A 108 3.80 5.55 -13.98
C HIS A 108 2.33 5.13 -13.93
N ALA A 109 2.01 3.94 -13.44
CA ALA A 109 0.63 3.48 -13.37
C ALA A 109 -0.18 4.28 -12.34
N THR A 110 0.41 4.63 -11.19
CA THR A 110 -0.21 5.52 -10.18
C THR A 110 -0.50 6.89 -10.77
N TRP A 111 0.39 7.44 -11.60
CA TRP A 111 0.13 8.69 -12.34
C TRP A 111 -1.12 8.58 -13.22
N HIS A 112 -1.32 7.45 -13.90
CA HIS A 112 -2.52 7.24 -14.72
C HIS A 112 -3.79 7.09 -13.86
N VAL A 113 -3.70 6.43 -12.71
CA VAL A 113 -4.81 6.36 -11.76
C VAL A 113 -5.15 7.76 -11.25
N TYR A 114 -4.16 8.53 -10.81
CA TYR A 114 -4.29 9.92 -10.36
C TYR A 114 -5.03 10.78 -11.38
N ARG A 115 -4.56 10.82 -12.63
CA ARG A 115 -5.20 11.61 -13.68
C ARG A 115 -6.66 11.23 -13.89
N LYS A 116 -6.97 9.92 -13.92
CA LYS A 116 -8.36 9.45 -14.10
C LYS A 116 -9.29 9.84 -12.96
N VAL A 117 -8.82 9.81 -11.72
CA VAL A 117 -9.68 10.05 -10.54
C VAL A 117 -9.74 11.50 -10.10
N VAL A 118 -8.74 12.32 -10.44
CA VAL A 118 -8.68 13.74 -10.07
C VAL A 118 -9.04 14.68 -11.22
N GLU A 119 -8.77 14.32 -12.48
CA GLU A 119 -9.04 15.16 -13.67
C GLU A 119 -10.37 14.81 -14.39
N SER A 120 -11.27 14.06 -13.74
CA SER A 120 -12.47 13.54 -14.41
C SER A 120 -13.33 14.67 -15.06
N PRO A 121 -13.96 14.44 -16.23
CA PRO A 121 -14.52 15.48 -17.12
C PRO A 121 -15.65 16.34 -16.54
N ALA A 122 -16.11 16.06 -15.32
CA ALA A 122 -17.12 16.87 -14.64
C ALA A 122 -16.57 18.21 -14.13
N SER A 123 -15.24 18.39 -14.03
CA SER A 123 -14.64 19.69 -13.70
C SER A 123 -14.62 20.69 -14.87
N THR A 124 -15.09 20.27 -16.06
CA THR A 124 -15.16 21.08 -17.29
C THR A 124 -16.57 21.59 -17.61
N ARG A 125 -17.47 21.79 -16.63
CA ARG A 125 -18.70 22.56 -16.90
C ARG A 125 -18.33 24.06 -16.89
N PRO A 126 -18.38 24.77 -18.02
CA PRO A 126 -18.30 26.24 -18.00
C PRO A 126 -19.52 26.73 -17.22
N ALA A 127 -19.29 27.62 -16.26
CA ALA A 127 -20.38 28.43 -15.72
C ALA A 127 -20.84 29.35 -16.86
N ASP A 128 -22.03 29.06 -17.36
CA ASP A 128 -22.91 29.97 -18.08
C ASP A 128 -23.24 31.22 -17.25
#